data_AF-A0A543BB76-F1
#
_entry.id   AF-A0A543BB76-F1
#
_cell.length_a   1.000
_cell.length_b   1.000
_cell.length_c   1.000
_cell.angle_alpha   90.00
_cell.angle_beta   90.00
_cell.angle_gamma   90.00
#
_symmetry.space_group_name_H-M   'P 1'
#
loop_
_entity.id
_entity.type
_entity.pdbx_description
1 polymer ?
#
loop_
_entity_poly.entity_id
_entity_poly.type
_entity_poly.pdbx_seq_one_letter_code
_entity_poly.pdbx_strand_id
1 'polypeptide(L)'
;MLRKELHAAYGGQRQSGIITPKSVPDILIVTNPGSAAQHGYDKYEGLQADGSFAYTGQGQVGHQHFKNGNGALRDAAEKGRPIRLFTKSNTSVTYIGEFTTGQPSYSVKRITDSKKNLRDGIIFNLIPVDADMEELEPALTTPTDTVQESPWTPPDFSPLVIEAPAPPGPRTVSRIEFELQRDFGEWISNQGKTPLRLQLHSAGATIEPDLYVEESGWVVEAKKSSAREFVRAAIGQVLDYARLVRLSGRGATPVILLPGRPVAHIEALLFELGILLIVRDDNAFAVIQ
;
A
#
# COMPACT_ATOMS: atom_id res chain seq x y z
N MET A 1 22.32 -14.81 -9.77
CA MET A 1 22.24 -15.93 -10.74
C MET A 1 21.89 -15.38 -12.12
N LEU A 2 22.30 -15.99 -13.23
CA LEU A 2 21.83 -15.57 -14.57
C LEU A 2 20.43 -16.11 -14.86
N ARG A 3 19.58 -15.36 -15.58
CA ARG A 3 18.23 -15.84 -15.94
C ARG A 3 18.25 -17.18 -16.70
N LYS A 4 19.29 -17.41 -17.51
CA LYS A 4 19.50 -18.69 -18.22
C LYS A 4 19.73 -19.87 -17.26
N GLU A 5 20.35 -19.62 -16.10
CA GLU A 5 20.62 -20.65 -15.09
C GLU A 5 19.33 -21.01 -14.34
N LEU A 6 18.47 -20.02 -14.05
CA LEU A 6 17.12 -20.28 -13.52
C LEU A 6 16.33 -21.23 -14.44
N HIS A 7 16.37 -21.00 -15.75
CA HIS A 7 15.72 -21.88 -16.72
C HIS A 7 16.40 -23.22 -16.90
N ALA A 8 17.72 -23.30 -16.75
CA ALA A 8 18.43 -24.57 -16.77
C ALA A 8 18.06 -25.43 -15.56
N ALA A 9 17.85 -24.82 -14.39
CA ALA A 9 17.47 -25.51 -13.16
C ALA A 9 15.99 -25.93 -13.13
N TYR A 10 15.08 -25.04 -13.52
CA TYR A 10 13.63 -25.25 -13.33
C TYR A 10 12.82 -25.42 -14.63
N GLY A 11 13.43 -25.21 -15.80
CA GLY A 11 12.73 -25.26 -17.09
C GLY A 11 11.75 -24.10 -17.29
N GLY A 12 10.63 -24.36 -17.96
CA GLY A 12 9.52 -23.40 -18.13
C GLY A 12 9.71 -22.32 -19.22
N GLN A 13 8.87 -21.29 -19.18
CA GLN A 13 8.76 -20.24 -20.19
C GLN A 13 9.94 -19.26 -20.13
N ARG A 14 10.74 -19.14 -21.21
CA ARG A 14 12.00 -18.36 -21.21
C ARG A 14 11.85 -16.84 -21.32
N GLN A 15 10.78 -16.36 -21.95
CA GLN A 15 10.57 -14.93 -22.26
C GLN A 15 9.43 -14.30 -21.44
N SER A 16 8.71 -15.08 -20.63
CA SER A 16 7.60 -14.59 -19.80
C SER A 16 8.10 -14.08 -18.44
N GLY A 17 7.40 -13.10 -17.86
CA GLY A 17 7.59 -12.71 -16.46
C GLY A 17 7.08 -13.77 -15.49
N ILE A 18 6.11 -14.60 -15.90
CA ILE A 18 5.55 -15.69 -15.09
C ILE A 18 6.01 -17.03 -15.66
N ILE A 19 6.66 -17.84 -14.82
CA ILE A 19 7.22 -19.13 -15.14
C ILE A 19 6.52 -20.17 -14.28
N THR A 20 6.01 -21.23 -14.92
CA THR A 20 5.32 -22.33 -14.25
C THR A 20 6.03 -23.64 -14.57
N PRO A 21 7.12 -23.96 -13.84
CA PRO A 21 7.80 -25.24 -13.94
C PRO A 21 6.81 -26.41 -13.79
N LYS A 22 7.06 -27.50 -14.50
CA LYS A 22 6.29 -28.75 -14.33
C LYS A 22 6.87 -29.67 -13.24
N SER A 23 8.14 -29.49 -12.92
CA SER A 23 8.90 -30.34 -11.99
C SER A 23 8.73 -29.96 -10.53
N VAL A 24 8.26 -28.74 -10.25
CA VAL A 24 8.04 -28.21 -8.89
C VAL A 24 6.67 -27.53 -8.83
N PRO A 25 6.02 -27.49 -7.65
CA PRO A 25 4.73 -26.82 -7.49
C PRO A 25 4.84 -25.30 -7.61
N ASP A 26 6.03 -24.73 -7.43
CA ASP A 26 6.28 -23.29 -7.38
C ASP A 26 5.86 -22.55 -8.65
N ILE A 27 5.47 -21.29 -8.48
CA ILE A 27 5.29 -20.32 -9.55
C ILE A 27 6.40 -19.29 -9.41
N LEU A 28 7.26 -19.17 -10.41
CA LEU A 28 8.34 -18.19 -10.38
C LEU A 28 7.89 -16.95 -11.12
N ILE A 29 8.02 -15.78 -10.50
CA ILE A 29 7.73 -14.50 -11.13
C ILE A 29 8.98 -13.64 -11.15
N VAL A 30 9.17 -12.94 -12.27
CA VAL A 30 10.30 -12.04 -12.48
C VAL A 30 9.74 -10.64 -12.74
N THR A 31 10.11 -9.69 -11.89
CA THR A 31 9.88 -8.25 -12.09
C THR A 31 11.16 -7.57 -12.58
N ASN A 32 11.03 -6.48 -13.31
CA ASN A 32 12.15 -5.63 -13.69
C ASN A 32 11.82 -4.16 -13.38
N PRO A 33 12.16 -3.70 -12.16
CA PRO A 33 11.86 -2.34 -11.70
C PRO A 33 12.34 -1.25 -12.68
N GLY A 34 13.53 -1.42 -13.27
CA GLY A 34 14.11 -0.47 -14.21
C GLY A 34 13.42 -0.39 -15.58
N SER A 35 12.64 -1.41 -15.98
CA SER A 35 11.85 -1.39 -17.23
C SER A 35 10.37 -1.06 -17.02
N ALA A 36 9.92 -1.01 -15.76
CA ALA A 36 8.53 -0.71 -15.44
C ALA A 36 8.13 0.67 -16.01
N ALA A 37 9.04 1.66 -15.93
CA ALA A 37 8.86 3.00 -16.50
C ALA A 37 8.82 3.04 -18.04
N GLN A 38 9.54 2.14 -18.73
CA GLN A 38 9.58 2.09 -20.20
C GLN A 38 8.32 1.45 -20.81
N HIS A 39 7.60 0.64 -20.03
CA HIS A 39 6.39 -0.07 -20.47
C HIS A 39 5.09 0.46 -19.82
N GLY A 40 5.18 1.48 -18.97
CA GLY A 40 4.03 2.05 -18.24
C GLY A 40 3.49 1.16 -17.13
N TYR A 41 4.28 0.16 -16.69
CA TYR A 41 3.97 -0.71 -15.55
C TYR A 41 4.39 -0.09 -14.22
N ASP A 42 5.26 0.92 -14.23
CA ASP A 42 5.68 1.73 -13.07
C ASP A 42 4.52 2.25 -12.23
N LYS A 43 3.37 2.51 -12.85
CA LYS A 43 2.16 2.97 -12.15
C LYS A 43 1.34 1.87 -11.48
N TYR A 44 1.60 0.60 -11.81
CA TYR A 44 0.73 -0.53 -11.46
C TYR A 44 1.45 -1.76 -10.91
N GLU A 45 2.79 -1.75 -10.89
CA GLU A 45 3.65 -2.78 -10.32
C GLU A 45 4.65 -2.14 -9.35
N GLY A 46 4.86 -2.77 -8.20
CA GLY A 46 5.76 -2.28 -7.16
C GLY A 46 5.26 -2.52 -5.76
N LEU A 47 6.11 -2.19 -4.79
CA LEU A 47 5.76 -2.28 -3.38
C LEU A 47 4.63 -1.30 -3.03
N GLN A 48 3.69 -1.74 -2.21
CA GLN A 48 2.55 -0.96 -1.75
C GLN A 48 2.73 -0.57 -0.27
N ALA A 49 1.98 0.44 0.16
CA ALA A 49 2.00 0.97 1.52
C ALA A 49 1.67 -0.07 2.61
N ASP A 50 0.88 -1.09 2.28
CA ASP A 50 0.49 -2.17 3.20
C ASP A 50 1.52 -3.32 3.24
N GLY A 51 2.68 -3.16 2.60
CA GLY A 51 3.72 -4.17 2.50
C GLY A 51 3.45 -5.25 1.43
N SER A 52 2.32 -5.17 0.72
CA SER A 52 2.07 -6.04 -0.43
C SER A 52 2.86 -5.62 -1.66
N PHE A 53 3.10 -6.54 -2.58
CA PHE A 53 3.69 -6.27 -3.88
C PHE A 53 2.63 -6.37 -4.98
N ALA A 54 2.36 -5.27 -5.67
CA ALA A 54 1.53 -5.26 -6.86
C ALA A 54 2.32 -5.84 -8.03
N TYR A 55 1.81 -6.86 -8.71
CA TYR A 55 2.46 -7.50 -9.86
C TYR A 55 1.55 -7.47 -11.09
N THR A 56 2.05 -6.96 -12.22
CA THR A 56 1.24 -6.89 -13.44
C THR A 56 1.24 -8.23 -14.17
N GLY A 57 0.05 -8.72 -14.52
CA GLY A 57 -0.13 -9.99 -15.21
C GLY A 57 0.57 -10.07 -16.58
N GLN A 58 0.73 -11.29 -17.09
CA GLN A 58 1.29 -11.56 -18.39
C GLN A 58 0.34 -11.15 -19.54
N GLY A 59 0.94 -10.65 -20.62
CA GLY A 59 0.29 -10.27 -21.88
C GLY A 59 0.59 -8.81 -22.15
N GLN A 60 1.20 -8.47 -23.28
CA GLN A 60 1.68 -7.11 -23.57
C GLN A 60 0.77 -6.28 -24.48
N VAL A 61 -0.12 -6.94 -25.23
CA VAL A 61 -1.01 -6.31 -26.22
C VAL A 61 -2.43 -6.81 -26.00
N GLY A 62 -3.41 -5.91 -26.02
CA GLY A 62 -4.83 -6.24 -25.79
C GLY A 62 -5.14 -6.67 -24.36
N HIS A 63 -6.42 -6.92 -24.09
CA HIS A 63 -6.91 -7.29 -22.75
C HIS A 63 -6.19 -8.52 -22.20
N GLN A 64 -5.81 -8.45 -20.92
CA GLN A 64 -5.23 -9.60 -20.23
C GLN A 64 -6.34 -10.58 -19.85
N HIS A 65 -5.99 -11.87 -19.86
CA HIS A 65 -6.91 -12.96 -19.55
C HIS A 65 -6.27 -13.91 -18.54
N PHE A 66 -7.10 -14.59 -17.75
CA PHE A 66 -6.69 -15.67 -16.83
C PHE A 66 -6.37 -16.96 -17.59
N LYS A 67 -5.30 -16.90 -18.40
CA LYS A 67 -4.75 -18.05 -19.13
C LYS A 67 -3.31 -18.27 -18.71
N ASN A 68 -2.86 -19.52 -18.74
CA ASN A 68 -1.47 -19.90 -18.44
C ASN A 68 -0.99 -19.33 -17.10
N GLY A 69 0.09 -18.54 -17.10
CA GLY A 69 0.69 -17.96 -15.89
C GLY A 69 -0.28 -17.13 -15.05
N ASN A 70 -1.16 -16.34 -15.69
CA ASN A 70 -2.14 -15.52 -14.95
C ASN A 70 -3.15 -16.40 -14.21
N GLY A 71 -3.58 -17.52 -14.82
CA GLY A 71 -4.47 -18.48 -14.15
C GLY A 71 -3.76 -19.18 -12.99
N ALA A 72 -2.48 -19.52 -13.17
CA ALA A 72 -1.68 -20.12 -12.11
C ALA A 72 -1.51 -19.19 -10.91
N LEU A 73 -1.23 -17.90 -11.12
CA LEU A 73 -1.12 -16.92 -10.04
C LEU A 73 -2.45 -16.70 -9.32
N ARG A 74 -3.55 -16.54 -10.07
CA ARG A 74 -4.88 -16.36 -9.48
C ARG A 74 -5.24 -17.49 -8.52
N ASP A 75 -4.96 -18.73 -8.93
CA ASP A 75 -5.32 -19.93 -8.18
C ASP A 75 -4.21 -20.38 -7.20
N ALA A 76 -3.14 -19.58 -7.01
CA ALA A 76 -1.94 -20.03 -6.31
C ALA A 76 -2.21 -20.40 -4.85
N ALA A 77 -2.83 -19.49 -4.08
CA ALA A 77 -3.16 -19.75 -2.67
C ALA A 77 -4.16 -20.91 -2.52
N GLU A 78 -5.20 -20.96 -3.37
CA GLU A 78 -6.20 -22.03 -3.35
C GLU A 78 -5.57 -23.41 -3.59
N LYS A 79 -4.59 -23.48 -4.50
CA LYS A 79 -3.89 -24.73 -4.85
C LYS A 79 -2.63 -24.99 -4.02
N GLY A 80 -2.35 -24.16 -3.01
CA GLY A 80 -1.15 -24.29 -2.16
C GLY A 80 0.15 -24.21 -2.95
N ARG A 81 0.21 -23.35 -3.99
CA ARG A 81 1.40 -23.17 -4.84
C ARG A 81 2.17 -21.92 -4.40
N PRO A 82 3.39 -22.06 -3.84
CA PRO A 82 4.21 -20.91 -3.46
C PRO A 82 4.56 -20.04 -4.67
N ILE A 83 4.58 -18.72 -4.47
CA ILE A 83 5.04 -17.76 -5.47
C ILE A 83 6.45 -17.33 -5.09
N ARG A 84 7.41 -17.49 -6.01
CA ARG A 84 8.82 -17.13 -5.82
C ARG A 84 9.11 -15.86 -6.63
N LEU A 85 9.35 -14.73 -5.96
CA LEU A 85 9.64 -13.46 -6.63
C LEU A 85 11.14 -13.30 -6.87
N PHE A 86 11.47 -12.85 -8.08
CA PHE A 86 12.81 -12.46 -8.47
C PHE A 86 12.82 -11.06 -9.07
N THR A 87 13.80 -10.24 -8.74
CA THR A 87 14.11 -9.02 -9.50
C THR A 87 15.08 -9.34 -10.62
N LYS A 88 14.98 -8.62 -11.73
CA LYS A 88 15.92 -8.71 -12.85
C LYS A 88 16.71 -7.42 -12.96
N SER A 89 18.04 -7.54 -12.99
CA SER A 89 18.95 -6.47 -13.36
C SER A 89 19.83 -6.96 -14.52
N ASN A 90 19.77 -6.29 -15.68
CA ASN A 90 20.47 -6.73 -16.89
C ASN A 90 20.18 -8.20 -17.28
N THR A 91 21.16 -9.09 -17.10
CA THR A 91 21.06 -10.54 -17.38
C THR A 91 20.93 -11.38 -16.12
N SER A 92 21.12 -10.79 -14.94
CA SER A 92 20.99 -11.46 -13.65
C SER A 92 19.57 -11.38 -13.10
N VAL A 93 19.26 -12.37 -12.28
CA VAL A 93 18.08 -12.41 -11.43
C VAL A 93 18.54 -12.60 -9.98
N THR A 94 17.87 -11.88 -9.08
CA THR A 94 18.04 -11.96 -7.63
C THR A 94 16.75 -12.50 -7.03
N TYR A 95 16.85 -13.50 -6.15
CA TYR A 95 15.69 -14.04 -5.45
C TYR A 95 15.34 -13.11 -4.29
N ILE A 96 14.07 -12.71 -4.21
CA ILE A 96 13.56 -11.80 -3.19
C ILE A 96 12.91 -12.57 -2.06
N GLY A 97 12.11 -13.59 -2.40
CA GLY A 97 11.42 -14.37 -1.39
C GLY A 97 10.17 -15.10 -1.86
N GLU A 98 9.49 -15.68 -0.87
CA GLU A 98 8.21 -16.35 -0.99
C GLU A 98 7.05 -15.40 -0.76
N PHE A 99 6.04 -15.52 -1.62
CA PHE A 99 4.82 -14.75 -1.60
C PHE A 99 3.61 -15.68 -1.75
N THR A 100 2.46 -15.17 -1.32
CA THR A 100 1.12 -15.72 -1.58
C THR A 100 0.20 -14.66 -2.18
N THR A 101 -0.97 -15.01 -2.67
CA THR A 101 -1.96 -14.02 -3.09
C THR A 101 -2.73 -13.43 -1.90
N GLY A 102 -2.91 -12.12 -1.89
CA GLY A 102 -3.72 -11.41 -0.91
C GLY A 102 -5.23 -11.58 -1.14
N GLN A 103 -6.02 -10.79 -0.40
CA GLN A 103 -7.47 -10.74 -0.52
C GLN A 103 -7.94 -9.30 -0.76
N PRO A 104 -8.50 -8.97 -1.95
CA PRO A 104 -8.64 -9.86 -3.12
C PRO A 104 -7.27 -10.22 -3.72
N SER A 105 -7.20 -11.35 -4.44
CA SER A 105 -5.95 -11.85 -5.05
C SER A 105 -5.48 -11.01 -6.24
N TYR A 106 -6.39 -10.27 -6.87
CA TYR A 106 -6.08 -9.33 -7.94
C TYR A 106 -7.12 -8.22 -8.04
N SER A 107 -6.78 -7.17 -8.79
CA SER A 107 -7.71 -6.16 -9.29
C SER A 107 -7.56 -5.99 -10.80
N VAL A 108 -8.61 -5.51 -11.47
CA VAL A 108 -8.53 -5.15 -12.89
C VAL A 108 -8.40 -3.63 -13.00
N LYS A 109 -7.38 -3.16 -13.71
CA LYS A 109 -7.14 -1.73 -13.96
C LYS A 109 -7.08 -1.45 -15.46
N ARG A 110 -7.51 -0.25 -15.84
CA ARG A 110 -7.32 0.23 -17.22
C ARG A 110 -5.88 0.71 -17.37
N ILE A 111 -5.07 -0.08 -18.07
CA ILE A 111 -3.64 0.17 -18.28
C ILE A 111 -3.34 0.37 -19.76
N THR A 112 -2.18 0.92 -20.04
CA THR A 112 -1.67 1.09 -21.40
C THR A 112 -0.93 -0.18 -21.83
N ASP A 113 -1.15 -0.63 -23.06
CA ASP A 113 -0.42 -1.76 -23.66
C ASP A 113 0.88 -1.29 -24.35
N SER A 114 1.69 -2.23 -24.87
CA SER A 114 2.96 -1.86 -25.52
C SER A 114 2.79 -1.06 -26.82
N LYS A 115 1.58 -0.99 -27.37
CA LYS A 115 1.20 -0.17 -28.54
C LYS A 115 0.53 1.14 -28.15
N LYS A 116 0.56 1.52 -26.86
CA LYS A 116 -0.07 2.71 -26.30
C LYS A 116 -1.60 2.71 -26.32
N ASN A 117 -2.24 1.56 -26.49
CA ASN A 117 -3.69 1.43 -26.43
C ASN A 117 -4.14 1.12 -25.01
N LEU A 118 -5.29 1.66 -24.60
CA LEU A 118 -5.90 1.28 -23.33
C LEU A 118 -6.43 -0.15 -23.40
N ARG A 119 -6.23 -0.90 -22.31
CA ARG A 119 -6.66 -2.30 -22.16
C ARG A 119 -6.95 -2.63 -20.69
N ASP A 120 -7.60 -3.76 -20.47
CA ASP A 120 -7.76 -4.28 -19.10
C ASP A 120 -6.51 -5.07 -18.73
N GLY A 121 -5.87 -4.63 -17.65
CA GLY A 121 -4.73 -5.29 -17.01
C GLY A 121 -5.14 -5.93 -15.70
N ILE A 122 -4.59 -7.10 -15.43
CA ILE A 122 -4.72 -7.83 -14.17
C ILE A 122 -3.55 -7.41 -13.29
N ILE A 123 -3.83 -6.83 -12.12
CA ILE A 123 -2.83 -6.47 -11.12
C ILE A 123 -3.00 -7.41 -9.93
N PHE A 124 -2.07 -8.34 -9.77
CA PHE A 124 -2.05 -9.28 -8.66
C PHE A 124 -1.62 -8.58 -7.37
N ASN A 125 -2.28 -8.90 -6.27
CA ASN A 125 -1.92 -8.48 -4.93
C ASN A 125 -1.12 -9.61 -4.28
N LEU A 126 0.19 -9.44 -4.10
CA LEU A 126 1.07 -10.46 -3.53
C LEU A 126 1.49 -10.07 -2.12
N ILE A 127 1.27 -10.97 -1.16
CA ILE A 127 1.63 -10.77 0.24
C ILE A 127 2.92 -11.55 0.53
N PRO A 128 3.96 -10.91 1.11
CA PRO A 128 5.18 -11.62 1.49
C PRO A 128 4.89 -12.66 2.59
N VAL A 129 5.50 -13.84 2.46
CA VAL A 129 5.47 -14.92 3.47
C VAL A 129 6.84 -15.02 4.13
N ASP A 130 7.89 -15.04 3.33
CA ASP A 130 9.29 -15.05 3.74
C ASP A 130 10.11 -14.38 2.63
N ALA A 131 10.23 -13.05 2.71
CA ALA A 131 10.82 -12.24 1.67
C ALA A 131 11.59 -11.05 2.23
N ASP A 132 12.70 -10.73 1.59
CA ASP A 132 13.48 -9.53 1.85
C ASP A 132 12.93 -8.39 1.00
N MET A 133 12.06 -7.58 1.62
CA MET A 133 11.38 -6.49 0.92
C MET A 133 12.32 -5.30 0.65
N GLU A 134 13.44 -5.18 1.38
CA GLU A 134 14.41 -4.09 1.19
C GLU A 134 15.19 -4.26 -0.12
N GLU A 135 15.41 -5.50 -0.57
CA GLU A 135 16.04 -5.82 -1.88
C GLU A 135 15.16 -5.43 -3.10
N LEU A 136 13.90 -5.02 -2.88
CA LEU A 136 13.05 -4.44 -3.91
C LEU A 136 13.32 -2.94 -4.13
N GLU A 137 14.09 -2.29 -3.26
CA GLU A 137 14.44 -0.89 -3.40
C GLU A 137 15.46 -0.67 -4.54
N PRO A 138 15.26 0.34 -5.42
CA PRO A 138 16.34 0.84 -6.25
C PRO A 138 17.39 1.53 -5.35
N ALA A 139 18.66 1.16 -5.52
CA ALA A 139 19.81 1.60 -4.71
C ALA A 139 20.16 3.12 -4.74
N LEU A 140 19.22 4.01 -5.06
CA LEU A 140 19.44 5.44 -5.30
C LEU A 140 18.73 6.39 -4.33
N THR A 141 18.12 5.90 -3.24
CA THR A 141 17.50 6.78 -2.22
C THR A 141 18.54 7.21 -1.18
N THR A 142 19.05 8.43 -1.33
CA THR A 142 19.78 9.11 -0.25
C THR A 142 18.82 9.29 0.94
N PRO A 143 19.25 9.12 2.22
CA PRO A 143 18.36 9.22 3.39
C PRO A 143 17.61 10.55 3.57
N THR A 144 18.05 11.60 2.85
CA THR A 144 17.52 12.97 2.96
C THR A 144 16.15 13.16 2.29
N ASP A 145 15.74 12.28 1.36
CA ASP A 145 14.45 12.36 0.65
C ASP A 145 13.32 11.54 1.31
N THR A 146 13.47 11.18 2.59
CA THR A 146 12.54 10.27 3.27
C THR A 146 11.19 10.89 3.64
N VAL A 147 11.08 12.22 3.63
CA VAL A 147 9.85 12.94 3.96
C VAL A 147 9.59 14.05 2.94
N GLN A 148 8.46 13.97 2.24
CA GLN A 148 7.98 15.03 1.35
C GLN A 148 6.72 15.67 1.95
N GLU A 149 6.73 17.00 2.10
CA GLU A 149 5.57 17.75 2.60
C GLU A 149 4.84 18.50 1.49
N SER A 150 3.52 18.63 1.63
CA SER A 150 2.69 19.46 0.78
C SER A 150 1.49 20.02 1.56
N PRO A 151 0.83 21.08 1.06
CA PRO A 151 -0.41 21.55 1.66
C PRO A 151 -1.44 20.41 1.77
N TRP A 152 -2.06 20.27 2.94
CA TRP A 152 -3.13 19.31 3.12
C TRP A 152 -4.39 19.78 2.39
N THR A 153 -5.08 18.86 1.73
CA THR A 153 -6.36 19.12 1.07
C THR A 153 -7.43 18.25 1.73
N PRO A 154 -8.57 18.82 2.14
CA PRO A 154 -9.61 18.03 2.77
C PRO A 154 -10.14 16.93 1.83
N PRO A 155 -10.40 15.71 2.34
CA PRO A 155 -10.97 14.64 1.53
C PRO A 155 -12.35 15.00 0.99
N ASP A 156 -12.60 14.70 -0.30
CA ASP A 156 -13.92 14.83 -0.90
C ASP A 156 -14.76 13.58 -0.61
N PHE A 157 -15.93 13.77 -0.01
CA PHE A 157 -16.91 12.72 0.30
C PHE A 157 -18.23 12.91 -0.47
N SER A 158 -18.25 13.81 -1.47
CA SER A 158 -19.39 14.02 -2.35
C SER A 158 -19.75 12.72 -3.07
N PRO A 159 -21.04 12.38 -3.19
CA PRO A 159 -21.45 11.19 -3.93
C PRO A 159 -21.06 11.36 -5.40
N LEU A 160 -20.04 10.64 -5.84
CA LEU A 160 -19.76 10.45 -7.25
C LEU A 160 -20.90 9.60 -7.83
N VAL A 161 -21.87 10.26 -8.48
CA VAL A 161 -22.81 9.58 -9.37
C VAL A 161 -22.02 9.12 -10.59
N ILE A 162 -21.49 7.90 -10.53
CA ILE A 162 -20.80 7.28 -11.66
C ILE A 162 -21.87 6.57 -12.49
N GLU A 163 -22.29 7.14 -13.62
CA GLU A 163 -23.16 6.50 -14.65
C GLU A 163 -22.44 5.38 -15.44
N ALA A 164 -21.45 4.72 -14.84
CA ALA A 164 -20.73 3.60 -15.46
C ALA A 164 -20.74 2.38 -14.53
N PRO A 165 -20.80 1.15 -15.08
CA PRO A 165 -20.79 -0.06 -14.25
C PRO A 165 -19.46 -0.11 -13.48
N ALA A 166 -19.55 0.05 -12.17
CA ALA A 166 -18.39 -0.01 -11.28
C ALA A 166 -17.74 -1.41 -11.37
N PRO A 167 -16.40 -1.52 -11.46
CA PRO A 167 -15.75 -2.81 -11.37
C PRO A 167 -16.01 -3.44 -9.99
N PRO A 168 -16.19 -4.77 -9.90
CA PRO A 168 -16.49 -5.44 -8.64
C PRO A 168 -15.23 -5.48 -7.77
N GLY A 169 -15.24 -4.67 -6.72
CA GLY A 169 -14.29 -4.69 -5.63
C GLY A 169 -14.77 -3.69 -4.56
N PRO A 170 -14.65 -3.99 -3.28
CA PRO A 170 -15.09 -3.06 -2.24
C PRO A 170 -14.11 -1.88 -2.17
N ARG A 171 -14.32 -0.85 -3.00
CA ARG A 171 -13.92 0.52 -2.65
C ARG A 171 -15.05 1.15 -1.85
N THR A 172 -15.33 0.57 -0.68
CA THR A 172 -16.15 1.26 0.32
C THR A 172 -15.21 2.22 1.06
N VAL A 173 -14.84 3.30 0.37
CA VAL A 173 -14.24 4.47 1.03
C VAL A 173 -15.19 4.85 2.16
N SER A 174 -14.69 4.89 3.39
CA SER A 174 -15.55 5.19 4.52
C SER A 174 -15.85 6.67 4.54
N ARG A 175 -17.04 7.03 4.05
CA ARG A 175 -17.58 8.39 4.10
C ARG A 175 -17.45 9.02 5.50
N ILE A 176 -17.69 8.24 6.55
CA ILE A 176 -17.57 8.67 7.96
C ILE A 176 -16.12 9.09 8.29
N GLU A 177 -15.13 8.34 7.83
CA GLU A 177 -13.71 8.65 8.07
C GLU A 177 -13.30 9.93 7.34
N PHE A 178 -13.73 10.09 6.08
CA PHE A 178 -13.43 11.28 5.29
C PHE A 178 -14.10 12.53 5.85
N GLU A 179 -15.37 12.43 6.26
CA GLU A 179 -16.07 13.50 6.96
C GLU A 179 -15.34 13.86 8.27
N LEU A 180 -14.91 12.85 9.04
CA LEU A 180 -14.17 13.06 10.30
C LEU A 180 -12.82 13.76 10.07
N GLN A 181 -12.05 13.32 9.07
CA GLN A 181 -10.76 13.93 8.70
C GLN A 181 -10.93 15.37 8.22
N ARG A 182 -11.92 15.63 7.34
CA ARG A 182 -12.24 16.98 6.87
C ARG A 182 -12.58 17.89 8.03
N ASP A 183 -13.58 17.51 8.82
CA ASP A 183 -14.09 18.33 9.93
C ASP A 183 -12.98 18.63 10.94
N PHE A 184 -12.10 17.66 11.19
CA PHE A 184 -10.94 17.85 12.07
C PHE A 184 -9.89 18.79 11.48
N GLY A 185 -9.56 18.65 10.20
CA GLY A 185 -8.63 19.57 9.52
C GLY A 185 -9.13 21.01 9.52
N GLU A 186 -10.43 21.22 9.31
CA GLU A 186 -11.08 22.53 9.43
C GLU A 186 -11.02 23.06 10.88
N TRP A 187 -11.29 22.22 11.87
CA TRP A 187 -11.21 22.58 13.29
C TRP A 187 -9.79 22.98 13.73
N ILE A 188 -8.75 22.30 13.21
CA ILE A 188 -7.34 22.65 13.42
C ILE A 188 -7.02 23.99 12.74
N SER A 189 -7.46 24.18 11.50
CA SER A 189 -7.22 25.41 10.74
C SER A 189 -7.87 26.63 11.40
N ASN A 190 -9.09 26.47 11.93
CA ASN A 190 -9.80 27.51 12.69
C ASN A 190 -9.12 27.90 14.00
N GLN A 191 -8.22 27.05 14.53
CA GLN A 191 -7.36 27.37 15.67
C GLN A 191 -6.04 28.05 15.28
N GLY A 192 -5.85 28.36 13.99
CA GLY A 192 -4.62 28.96 13.48
C GLY A 192 -3.44 27.99 13.40
N LYS A 193 -3.72 26.68 13.36
CA LYS A 193 -2.70 25.63 13.14
C LYS A 193 -2.71 25.16 11.70
N THR A 194 -1.60 24.57 11.26
CA THR A 194 -1.37 24.25 9.85
C THR A 194 -1.45 22.73 9.61
N PRO A 195 -2.57 22.23 9.05
CA PRO A 195 -2.64 20.85 8.58
C PRO A 195 -1.75 20.66 7.33
N LEU A 196 -0.89 19.65 7.37
CA LEU A 196 0.01 19.27 6.29
C LEU A 196 -0.19 17.81 5.88
N ARG A 197 0.08 17.54 4.62
CA ARG A 197 0.26 16.18 4.11
C ARG A 197 1.75 15.85 4.19
N LEU A 198 2.08 14.72 4.82
CA LEU A 198 3.44 14.19 4.87
C LEU A 198 3.50 12.83 4.19
N GLN A 199 4.29 12.72 3.13
CA GLN A 199 4.64 11.45 2.51
C GLN A 199 5.92 10.94 3.13
N LEU A 200 5.87 9.72 3.67
CA LEU A 200 6.96 9.06 4.37
C LEU A 200 7.42 7.88 3.52
N HIS A 201 8.70 7.86 3.15
CA HIS A 201 9.27 6.78 2.36
C HIS A 201 9.98 5.76 3.27
N SER A 202 9.63 4.48 3.12
CA SER A 202 10.23 3.39 3.87
C SER A 202 10.20 2.09 3.07
N ALA A 203 11.34 1.41 2.97
CA ALA A 203 11.50 0.11 2.31
C ALA A 203 10.95 0.05 0.87
N GLY A 204 10.92 1.17 0.14
CA GLY A 204 10.40 1.26 -1.23
C GLY A 204 8.90 1.54 -1.32
N ALA A 205 8.20 1.67 -0.19
CA ALA A 205 6.81 2.09 -0.11
C ALA A 205 6.72 3.56 0.33
N THR A 206 5.66 4.24 -0.14
CA THR A 206 5.27 5.54 0.40
C THR A 206 4.05 5.34 1.27
N ILE A 207 4.15 5.74 2.54
CA ILE A 207 3.05 5.72 3.50
C ILE A 207 2.78 7.16 3.97
N GLU A 208 1.55 7.44 4.39
CA GLU A 208 1.17 8.79 4.83
C GLU A 208 0.17 8.71 5.99
N PRO A 209 0.35 9.50 7.06
CA PRO A 209 -0.72 9.75 8.01
C PRO A 209 -1.84 10.57 7.35
N ASP A 210 -3.04 10.49 7.92
CA ASP A 210 -4.18 11.27 7.43
C ASP A 210 -3.95 12.79 7.55
N LEU A 211 -3.26 13.19 8.61
CA LEU A 211 -2.88 14.57 8.87
C LEU A 211 -1.58 14.66 9.67
N TYR A 212 -0.76 15.65 9.35
CA TYR A 212 0.29 16.15 10.24
C TYR A 212 -0.01 17.60 10.64
N VAL A 213 0.15 17.95 11.92
CA VAL A 213 0.00 19.33 12.40
C VAL A 213 1.36 19.85 12.84
N GLU A 214 1.90 20.83 12.12
CA GLU A 214 3.28 21.29 12.27
C GLU A 214 3.57 21.82 13.68
N GLU A 215 2.71 22.68 14.20
CA GLU A 215 2.95 23.42 15.44
C GLU A 215 2.93 22.53 16.69
N SER A 216 2.17 21.43 16.64
CA SER A 216 2.06 20.46 17.74
C SER A 216 2.81 19.15 17.48
N GLY A 217 3.36 18.97 16.28
CA GLY A 217 3.93 17.72 15.82
C GLY A 217 2.94 16.56 15.86
N TRP A 218 1.64 16.81 15.70
CA TRP A 218 0.63 15.74 15.78
C TRP A 218 0.66 14.91 14.51
N VAL A 219 0.84 13.60 14.66
CA VAL A 219 0.72 12.62 13.59
C VAL A 219 -0.61 11.91 13.79
N VAL A 220 -1.57 12.18 12.91
CA VAL A 220 -2.98 11.82 13.12
C VAL A 220 -3.38 10.67 12.23
N GLU A 221 -3.96 9.64 12.83
CA GLU A 221 -4.65 8.54 12.14
C GLU A 221 -6.13 8.55 12.56
N ALA A 222 -7.03 8.75 11.59
CA ALA A 222 -8.46 8.72 11.79
C ALA A 222 -9.02 7.33 11.54
N LYS A 223 -10.06 6.94 12.29
CA LYS A 223 -10.84 5.74 12.01
C LYS A 223 -12.32 6.02 12.03
N LYS A 224 -13.05 5.43 11.09
CA LYS A 224 -14.52 5.47 11.03
C LYS A 224 -15.28 4.91 12.24
N SER A 225 -14.60 4.22 13.15
CA SER A 225 -15.24 3.48 14.25
C SER A 225 -14.33 3.37 15.46
N SER A 226 -14.92 3.45 16.65
CA SER A 226 -14.26 3.20 17.93
C SER A 226 -14.19 1.70 18.30
N ALA A 227 -14.60 0.81 17.41
CA ALA A 227 -14.51 -0.62 17.63
C ALA A 227 -13.04 -1.10 17.71
N ARG A 228 -12.82 -2.15 18.51
CA ARG A 228 -11.49 -2.65 18.89
C ARG A 228 -10.56 -2.89 17.70
N GLU A 229 -11.04 -3.45 16.61
CA GLU A 229 -10.20 -3.77 15.45
C GLU A 229 -9.65 -2.51 14.77
N PHE A 230 -10.47 -1.47 14.63
CA PHE A 230 -10.04 -0.20 14.04
C PHE A 230 -9.00 0.50 14.91
N VAL A 231 -9.24 0.55 16.23
CA VAL A 231 -8.29 1.20 17.15
C VAL A 231 -6.96 0.43 17.20
N ARG A 232 -6.99 -0.91 17.21
CA ARG A 232 -5.75 -1.71 17.18
C ARG A 232 -4.95 -1.51 15.89
N ALA A 233 -5.62 -1.43 14.76
CA ALA A 233 -4.96 -1.10 13.49
C ALA A 233 -4.34 0.31 13.55
N ALA A 234 -5.08 1.29 14.05
CA ALA A 234 -4.62 2.67 14.17
C ALA A 234 -3.40 2.81 15.10
N ILE A 235 -3.33 2.03 16.19
CA ILE A 235 -2.16 2.01 17.08
C ILE A 235 -0.89 1.65 16.30
N GLY A 236 -0.92 0.58 15.49
CA GLY A 236 0.24 0.18 14.70
C GLY A 236 0.63 1.24 13.69
N GLN A 237 -0.33 1.77 12.94
CA GLN A 237 -0.12 2.78 11.91
C GLN A 237 0.45 4.08 12.49
N VAL A 238 -0.19 4.64 13.52
CA VAL A 238 0.22 5.94 14.07
C VAL A 238 1.60 5.89 14.74
N LEU A 239 1.95 4.77 15.36
CA LEU A 239 3.27 4.59 15.97
C LEU A 239 4.37 4.40 14.92
N ASP A 240 4.06 3.73 13.80
CA ASP A 240 4.96 3.60 12.66
C ASP A 240 5.23 4.95 12.00
N TYR A 241 4.17 5.69 11.66
CA TYR A 241 4.29 7.04 11.12
C TYR A 241 5.07 7.97 12.07
N ALA A 242 4.74 7.95 13.37
CA ALA A 242 5.44 8.77 14.35
C ALA A 242 6.93 8.42 14.44
N ARG A 243 7.30 7.15 14.27
CA ARG A 243 8.71 6.74 14.20
C ARG A 243 9.42 7.38 13.00
N LEU A 244 8.86 7.26 11.80
CA LEU A 244 9.45 7.82 10.58
C LEU A 244 9.55 9.36 10.66
N VAL A 245 8.52 10.04 11.17
CA VAL A 245 8.55 11.49 11.38
C VAL A 245 9.64 11.89 12.37
N ARG A 246 9.86 11.14 13.47
CA ARG A 246 10.98 11.40 14.40
C ARG A 246 12.34 11.23 13.75
N LEU A 247 12.51 10.24 12.87
CA LEU A 247 13.77 10.03 12.15
C LEU A 247 14.13 11.22 11.25
N SER A 248 13.12 11.98 10.77
CA SER A 248 13.32 13.23 10.04
C SER A 248 13.64 14.45 10.93
N GLY A 249 13.74 14.27 12.26
CA GLY A 249 14.01 15.36 13.21
C GLY A 249 12.80 16.22 13.58
N ARG A 250 11.58 15.81 13.20
CA ARG A 250 10.34 16.54 13.48
C ARG A 250 9.66 16.05 14.77
N GLY A 251 8.83 16.91 15.35
CA GLY A 251 7.95 16.51 16.45
C GLY A 251 6.94 15.47 15.97
N ALA A 252 6.76 14.39 16.74
CA ALA A 252 5.84 13.31 16.35
C ALA A 252 5.09 12.77 17.56
N THR A 253 4.05 13.48 17.95
CA THR A 253 3.08 13.03 18.95
C THR A 253 2.02 12.21 18.23
N PRO A 254 1.91 10.90 18.48
CA PRO A 254 0.90 10.07 17.83
C PRO A 254 -0.50 10.43 18.34
N VAL A 255 -1.45 10.55 17.41
CA VAL A 255 -2.84 10.92 17.69
C VAL A 255 -3.78 9.97 16.96
N ILE A 256 -4.75 9.39 17.66
CA ILE A 256 -5.85 8.64 17.06
C ILE A 256 -7.13 9.48 17.14
N LEU A 257 -7.76 9.68 15.99
CA LEU A 257 -9.00 10.44 15.84
C LEU A 257 -10.19 9.49 15.62
N LEU A 258 -11.18 9.54 16.50
CA LEU A 258 -12.37 8.66 16.45
C LEU A 258 -13.68 9.46 16.43
N PRO A 259 -14.77 8.90 15.86
CA PRO A 259 -16.10 9.52 15.91
C PRO A 259 -16.72 9.50 17.31
N GLY A 260 -16.14 8.74 18.25
CA GLY A 260 -16.59 8.63 19.63
C GLY A 260 -15.61 7.83 20.48
N ARG A 261 -15.85 7.79 21.80
CA ARG A 261 -14.96 7.09 22.74
C ARG A 261 -14.93 5.58 22.50
N PRO A 262 -13.75 4.94 22.55
CA PRO A 262 -13.65 3.49 22.58
C PRO A 262 -13.98 2.96 23.99
N VAL A 263 -14.06 1.65 24.14
CA VAL A 263 -14.23 1.02 25.46
C VAL A 263 -13.04 1.33 26.38
N ALA A 264 -13.30 1.50 27.68
CA ALA A 264 -12.33 2.02 28.64
C ALA A 264 -10.94 1.34 28.65
N HIS A 265 -10.88 0.02 28.46
CA HIS A 265 -9.58 -0.68 28.42
C HIS A 265 -8.76 -0.36 27.15
N ILE A 266 -9.41 -0.03 26.03
CA ILE A 266 -8.71 0.42 24.82
C ILE A 266 -8.26 1.86 24.99
N GLU A 267 -9.08 2.71 25.62
CA GLU A 267 -8.68 4.08 25.99
C GLU A 267 -7.44 4.06 26.90
N ALA A 268 -7.43 3.23 27.95
CA ALA A 268 -6.26 3.03 28.81
C ALA A 268 -5.01 2.58 28.05
N LEU A 269 -5.15 1.66 27.08
CA LEU A 269 -4.04 1.21 26.24
C LEU A 269 -3.44 2.36 25.42
N LEU A 270 -4.27 3.26 24.88
CA LEU A 270 -3.76 4.42 24.13
C LEU A 270 -2.91 5.32 25.02
N PHE A 271 -3.38 5.58 26.24
CA PHE A 271 -2.64 6.36 27.22
C PHE A 271 -1.32 5.73 27.63
N GLU A 272 -1.30 4.42 27.91
CA GLU A 272 -0.08 3.68 28.25
C GLU A 272 0.97 3.75 27.12
N LEU A 273 0.52 3.77 25.86
CA LEU A 273 1.39 3.89 24.69
C LEU A 273 1.79 5.33 24.35
N GLY A 274 1.31 6.33 25.12
CA GLY A 274 1.56 7.74 24.85
C GLY A 274 0.88 8.25 23.58
N ILE A 275 -0.25 7.65 23.19
CA ILE A 275 -1.06 8.05 22.04
C ILE A 275 -2.18 8.96 22.53
N LEU A 276 -2.24 10.19 21.98
CA LEU A 276 -3.35 11.09 22.27
C LEU A 276 -4.62 10.59 21.59
N LEU A 277 -5.71 10.54 22.35
CA LEU A 277 -7.03 10.25 21.82
C LEU A 277 -7.79 11.56 21.59
N ILE A 278 -8.26 11.76 20.37
CA ILE A 278 -9.21 12.82 20.03
C ILE A 278 -10.52 12.19 19.60
N VAL A 279 -11.62 12.66 20.16
CA VAL A 279 -12.96 12.22 19.79
C VAL A 279 -13.78 13.38 19.27
N ARG A 280 -14.65 13.11 18.30
CA ARG A 280 -15.69 14.05 17.88
C ARG A 280 -16.70 14.23 19.01
N ASP A 281 -17.02 15.48 19.32
CA ASP A 281 -18.03 15.88 20.30
C ASP A 281 -18.98 16.90 19.64
N ASP A 282 -20.14 16.43 19.19
CA ASP A 282 -21.08 17.17 18.34
C ASP A 282 -20.42 17.86 17.13
N ASN A 283 -20.22 19.19 17.23
CA ASN A 283 -19.63 20.06 16.21
C ASN A 283 -18.16 20.43 16.51
N ALA A 284 -17.54 19.79 17.49
CA ALA A 284 -16.17 20.06 17.92
C ALA A 284 -15.38 18.77 18.13
N PHE A 285 -14.15 18.92 18.63
CA PHE A 285 -13.27 17.82 18.97
C PHE A 285 -12.73 18.00 20.38
N ALA A 286 -12.73 16.91 21.14
CA ALA A 286 -12.23 16.88 22.51
C ALA A 286 -10.97 16.01 22.57
N VAL A 287 -9.90 16.57 23.14
CA VAL A 287 -8.71 15.81 23.52
C VAL A 287 -9.01 15.07 24.81
N ILE A 288 -8.92 13.75 24.78
CA ILE A 288 -9.15 12.90 25.95
C ILE A 288 -7.79 12.71 26.63
N GLN A 289 -7.72 13.13 27.90
CA GLN A 289 -6.53 13.09 28.77
C GLN A 289 -6.69 12.07 29.88
#